data_AF-A0A7J8J0P2-F1
#
_entry.id   AF-A0A7J8J0P2-F1
#
_cell.length_a   1.000
_cell.length_b   1.000
_cell.length_c   1.000
_cell.angle_alpha   90.00
_cell.angle_beta   90.00
_cell.angle_gamma   90.00
#
_symmetry.space_group_name_H-M   'P 1'
#
loop_
_entity.id
_entity.type
_entity.pdbx_description
1 polymer ?
#
loop_
_entity_poly.entity_id
_entity_poly.type
_entity_poly.pdbx_seq_one_letter_code
_entity_poly.pdbx_strand_id
1 'polypeptide(L)'
;MYQNELFNLQKQSATNYLAHEELLIAVEMLSAVALLNQALDSNDLVSVQNQLRSPAIGFNNLDETYVERYANELLSIKLEVLSQGQENLSWNEIQNCIDMVNIQIQEENDRIVAVGRINEAIDEGDPSKTLASLQLPTAKIKEVDPDYAQHYQDVLYYAKSQKQKDPASKILWLDEIQQAVYDANVDEDKAKQWVTLVVDVNQCLENKKSSDILSVLKTSVCNTNDVIPECADKYYDTLSKAKEQKSDTVSTEGPWLKLTLQEKYDYYYNVDSKENSWVTPESFLRKESWLMEKEIEDIVEEVTAGYIREKIWSASEDVLLRFDSTTSGPFIRKEYEARKSFLYDQEDNVVKIQAFWKGHKQRMSYLGRRQTFIDHIPSIVKIQAWFRMIQARRNYLARLQFFRDHKNEIVKIQSLLRASKARDDYKTLVGSENPPLSVIRKFVHLLDQSDLDFQEELEVARIRGEVVTKIRGNQQLEKDLNLMDIKIGLLVKNRITLEAQCS
;
A
#
# COMPACT_ATOMS: atom_id res chain seq x y z
N MET A 1 -50.74 -22.57 -1.07
CA MET A 1 -49.43 -22.89 -0.46
C MET A 1 -49.55 -24.02 0.57
N TYR A 2 -50.08 -23.77 1.78
CA TYR A 2 -50.15 -24.77 2.87
C TYR A 2 -50.70 -26.15 2.46
N GLN A 3 -51.83 -26.21 1.75
CA GLN A 3 -52.44 -27.48 1.36
C GLN A 3 -51.57 -28.30 0.39
N ASN A 4 -50.88 -27.65 -0.54
CA ASN A 4 -50.01 -28.33 -1.51
C ASN A 4 -48.71 -28.79 -0.85
N GLU A 5 -48.10 -27.95 -0.01
CA GLU A 5 -46.84 -28.27 0.68
C GLU A 5 -47.02 -29.35 1.74
N LEU A 6 -48.08 -29.29 2.55
CA LEU A 6 -48.39 -30.35 3.52
C LEU A 6 -48.71 -31.68 2.82
N PHE A 7 -49.38 -31.66 1.67
CA PHE A 7 -49.63 -32.87 0.88
C PHE A 7 -48.34 -33.47 0.31
N ASN A 8 -47.41 -32.63 -0.14
CA ASN A 8 -46.08 -33.05 -0.59
C ASN A 8 -45.28 -33.69 0.56
N LEU A 9 -45.28 -33.08 1.74
CA LEU A 9 -44.63 -33.62 2.94
C LEU A 9 -45.24 -34.96 3.38
N GLN A 10 -46.58 -35.08 3.34
CA GLN A 10 -47.28 -36.34 3.61
C GLN A 10 -46.85 -37.45 2.65
N LYS A 11 -46.73 -37.15 1.35
CA LYS A 11 -46.32 -38.12 0.32
C LYS A 11 -44.85 -38.56 0.45
N GLN A 12 -44.00 -37.73 1.05
CA GLN A 12 -42.59 -38.03 1.31
C GLN A 12 -42.38 -38.84 2.60
N SER A 13 -43.37 -38.88 3.51
CA SER A 13 -43.32 -39.70 4.71
C SER A 13 -43.48 -41.20 4.37
N ALA A 14 -42.69 -42.06 5.02
CA ALA A 14 -42.72 -43.52 4.78
C ALA A 14 -44.10 -44.17 5.04
N THR A 15 -44.93 -43.51 5.86
CA THR A 15 -46.28 -43.94 6.27
C THR A 15 -47.41 -43.26 5.51
N ASN A 16 -47.11 -42.36 4.56
CA ASN A 16 -48.10 -41.46 3.92
C ASN A 16 -48.97 -40.71 4.95
N TYR A 17 -48.43 -40.46 6.14
CA TYR A 17 -49.12 -39.88 7.29
C TYR A 17 -48.11 -39.14 8.16
N LEU A 18 -48.44 -37.89 8.53
CA LEU A 18 -47.66 -37.06 9.45
C LEU A 18 -48.26 -37.13 10.85
N ALA A 19 -47.44 -37.42 11.86
CA ALA A 19 -47.87 -37.37 13.27
C ALA A 19 -48.25 -35.94 13.70
N HIS A 20 -48.98 -35.80 14.81
CA HIS A 20 -49.44 -34.49 15.28
C HIS A 20 -48.28 -33.50 15.54
N GLU A 21 -47.16 -34.00 16.08
CA GLU A 21 -45.97 -33.20 16.34
C GLU A 21 -45.29 -32.75 15.03
N GLU A 22 -45.21 -33.62 14.02
CA GLU A 22 -44.66 -33.31 12.70
C GLU A 22 -45.53 -32.31 11.94
N LEU A 23 -46.86 -32.41 12.08
CA LEU A 23 -47.82 -31.45 11.52
C LEU A 23 -47.66 -30.06 12.15
N LEU A 24 -47.44 -30.00 13.47
CA LEU A 24 -47.30 -28.73 14.18
C LEU A 24 -46.03 -28.00 13.72
N ILE A 25 -44.90 -28.71 13.64
CA ILE A 25 -43.63 -28.19 13.11
C ILE A 25 -43.76 -27.77 11.65
N ALA A 26 -44.38 -28.60 10.80
CA ALA A 26 -44.56 -28.29 9.39
C ALA A 26 -45.43 -27.04 9.15
N VAL A 27 -46.48 -26.84 9.96
CA VAL A 27 -47.33 -25.63 9.86
C VAL A 27 -46.55 -24.40 10.30
N GLU A 28 -45.78 -24.47 11.40
CA GLU A 28 -44.95 -23.36 11.86
C GLU A 28 -43.90 -22.95 10.80
N MET A 29 -43.21 -23.92 10.20
CA MET A 29 -42.24 -23.67 9.13
C MET A 29 -42.91 -23.06 7.89
N LEU A 30 -44.04 -23.62 7.44
CA LEU A 30 -44.76 -23.08 6.28
C LEU A 30 -45.32 -21.68 6.53
N SER A 31 -45.68 -21.37 7.79
CA SER A 31 -46.06 -20.01 8.18
C SER A 31 -44.89 -19.04 8.12
N ALA A 32 -43.70 -19.45 8.54
CA ALA A 32 -42.50 -18.63 8.38
C ALA A 32 -42.15 -18.41 6.89
N VAL A 33 -42.29 -19.43 6.03
CA VAL A 33 -42.07 -19.28 4.58
C VAL A 33 -43.11 -18.38 3.92
N ALA A 34 -44.38 -18.43 4.36
CA ALA A 34 -45.41 -17.53 3.87
C ALA A 34 -45.12 -16.06 4.22
N LEU A 35 -44.66 -15.80 5.46
CA LEU A 35 -44.23 -14.48 5.89
C LEU A 35 -42.99 -13.99 5.13
N LEU A 36 -42.04 -14.90 4.85
CA LEU A 36 -40.87 -14.59 4.02
C LEU A 36 -41.28 -14.22 2.58
N ASN A 37 -42.19 -14.98 1.96
CA ASN A 37 -42.72 -14.64 0.63
C ASN A 37 -43.43 -13.28 0.61
N GLN A 38 -44.22 -12.97 1.64
CA GLN A 38 -44.85 -11.66 1.77
C GLN A 38 -43.82 -10.53 1.88
N ALA A 39 -42.73 -10.76 2.62
CA ALA A 39 -41.62 -9.81 2.70
C ALA A 39 -40.91 -9.64 1.35
N LEU A 40 -40.68 -10.73 0.61
CA LEU A 40 -40.12 -10.70 -0.74
C LEU A 40 -41.03 -9.94 -1.72
N ASP A 41 -42.36 -10.12 -1.63
CA ASP A 41 -43.34 -9.39 -2.47
C ASP A 41 -43.32 -7.88 -2.22
N SER A 42 -43.06 -7.48 -0.98
CA SER A 42 -42.91 -6.07 -0.61
C SER A 42 -41.58 -5.45 -1.04
N ASN A 43 -40.64 -6.25 -1.57
CA ASN A 43 -39.29 -5.87 -1.95
C ASN A 43 -38.53 -5.14 -0.81
N ASP A 44 -38.85 -5.45 0.44
CA ASP A 44 -38.23 -4.86 1.63
C ASP A 44 -37.12 -5.79 2.15
N LEU A 45 -35.88 -5.45 1.80
CA LEU A 45 -34.68 -6.20 2.20
C LEU A 45 -34.59 -6.38 3.73
N VAL A 46 -34.96 -5.38 4.53
CA VAL A 46 -34.87 -5.45 5.99
C VAL A 46 -35.89 -6.45 6.55
N SER A 47 -37.10 -6.42 6.02
CA SER A 47 -38.14 -7.41 6.38
C SER A 47 -37.73 -8.83 5.99
N VAL A 48 -37.16 -9.03 4.79
CA VAL A 48 -36.66 -10.33 4.33
C VAL A 48 -35.56 -10.85 5.27
N GLN A 49 -34.58 -10.01 5.61
CA GLN A 49 -33.51 -10.38 6.55
C GLN A 49 -34.05 -10.73 7.95
N ASN A 50 -35.04 -10.00 8.45
CA ASN A 50 -35.64 -10.30 9.75
C ASN A 50 -36.40 -11.63 9.75
N GLN A 51 -37.08 -11.97 8.65
CA GLN A 51 -37.75 -13.27 8.51
C GLN A 51 -36.74 -14.42 8.40
N LEU A 52 -35.62 -14.22 7.70
CA LEU A 52 -34.54 -15.21 7.62
C LEU A 52 -33.84 -15.48 8.97
N ARG A 53 -33.78 -14.47 9.85
CA ARG A 53 -33.25 -14.60 11.22
C ARG A 53 -34.24 -15.28 12.19
N SER A 54 -35.48 -15.51 11.76
CA SER A 54 -36.49 -16.14 12.63
C SER A 54 -36.18 -17.63 12.81
N PRO A 55 -36.04 -18.13 14.05
CA PRO A 55 -35.78 -19.54 14.30
C PRO A 55 -36.94 -20.44 13.86
N ALA A 56 -38.13 -19.88 13.63
CA ALA A 56 -39.31 -20.60 13.16
C ALA A 56 -39.21 -21.08 11.70
N ILE A 57 -38.26 -20.57 10.91
CA ILE A 57 -38.14 -20.91 9.49
C ILE A 57 -37.44 -22.25 9.23
N GLY A 58 -36.67 -22.73 10.21
CA GLY A 58 -36.10 -24.08 10.22
C GLY A 58 -35.14 -24.40 9.07
N PHE A 59 -34.51 -23.39 8.44
CA PHE A 59 -33.47 -23.63 7.42
C PHE A 59 -32.19 -24.14 8.07
N ASN A 60 -31.57 -25.12 7.41
CA ASN A 60 -30.28 -25.65 7.85
C ASN A 60 -29.15 -24.80 7.26
N ASN A 61 -28.08 -24.57 8.03
CA ASN A 61 -26.85 -23.89 7.59
C ASN A 61 -26.99 -22.40 7.21
N LEU A 62 -27.97 -21.70 7.79
CA LEU A 62 -28.06 -20.24 7.65
C LEU A 62 -27.03 -19.57 8.58
N ASP A 63 -26.10 -18.83 8.00
CA ASP A 63 -25.10 -18.06 8.74
C ASP A 63 -25.55 -16.59 8.89
N GLU A 64 -25.65 -16.10 10.13
CA GLU A 64 -26.07 -14.73 10.42
C GLU A 64 -25.19 -13.66 9.74
N THR A 65 -23.92 -13.97 9.48
CA THR A 65 -22.97 -13.07 8.82
C THR A 65 -23.29 -12.82 7.34
N TYR A 66 -23.96 -13.77 6.68
CA TYR A 66 -24.25 -13.72 5.25
C TYR A 66 -25.74 -13.51 4.93
N VAL A 67 -26.57 -13.18 5.93
CA VAL A 67 -28.03 -12.95 5.79
C VAL A 67 -28.39 -11.96 4.70
N GLU A 68 -27.58 -10.92 4.49
CA GLU A 68 -27.79 -9.96 3.40
C GLU A 68 -27.60 -10.59 2.02
N ARG A 69 -26.59 -11.47 1.84
CA ARG A 69 -26.36 -12.18 0.57
C ARG A 69 -27.51 -13.14 0.26
N TYR A 70 -27.97 -13.92 1.24
CA TYR A 70 -29.14 -14.78 1.04
C TYR A 70 -30.38 -13.97 0.66
N ALA A 71 -30.63 -12.84 1.34
CA ALA A 71 -31.79 -12.01 1.09
C ALA A 71 -31.78 -11.40 -0.33
N ASN A 72 -30.62 -10.92 -0.79
CA ASN A 72 -30.47 -10.39 -2.14
C ASN A 72 -30.68 -11.47 -3.22
N GLU A 73 -30.11 -12.66 -3.02
CA GLU A 73 -30.28 -13.77 -3.97
C GLU A 73 -31.72 -14.27 -4.03
N LEU A 74 -32.40 -14.35 -2.88
CA LEU A 74 -33.82 -14.71 -2.81
C LEU A 74 -34.73 -13.69 -3.52
N LEU A 75 -34.41 -12.39 -3.44
CA LEU A 75 -35.12 -11.36 -4.21
C LEU A 75 -34.93 -11.56 -5.71
N SER A 76 -33.72 -11.87 -6.17
CA SER A 76 -33.43 -12.20 -7.57
C SER A 76 -34.23 -13.43 -8.04
N ILE A 77 -34.17 -14.54 -7.30
CA ILE A 77 -34.89 -15.78 -7.64
C ILE A 77 -36.40 -15.54 -7.63
N LYS A 78 -36.93 -14.75 -6.68
CA LYS A 78 -38.35 -14.40 -6.64
C LYS A 78 -38.79 -13.68 -7.92
N LEU A 79 -37.98 -12.75 -8.44
CA LEU A 79 -38.27 -12.05 -9.70
C LEU A 79 -38.26 -13.01 -10.90
N GLU A 80 -37.31 -13.96 -10.94
CA GLU A 80 -37.24 -14.98 -11.98
C GLU A 80 -38.46 -15.90 -11.96
N VAL A 81 -38.87 -16.38 -10.79
CA VAL A 81 -40.02 -17.28 -10.62
C VAL A 81 -41.36 -16.58 -10.93
N LEU A 82 -41.47 -15.28 -10.60
CA LEU A 82 -42.62 -14.45 -11.01
C LEU A 82 -42.74 -14.35 -12.54
N SER A 83 -41.61 -14.26 -13.25
CA SER A 83 -41.61 -14.22 -14.72
C SER A 83 -42.10 -15.53 -15.36
N GLN A 84 -41.98 -16.65 -14.63
CA GLN A 84 -42.45 -17.97 -15.04
C GLN A 84 -43.93 -18.22 -14.63
N GLY A 85 -44.58 -17.24 -14.01
CA GLY A 85 -45.99 -17.29 -13.61
C GLY A 85 -46.24 -17.95 -12.25
N GLN A 86 -45.20 -18.19 -11.45
CA GLN A 86 -45.32 -18.74 -10.09
C GLN A 86 -45.27 -17.60 -9.07
N GLU A 87 -46.28 -17.53 -8.20
CA GLU A 87 -46.44 -16.43 -7.25
C GLU A 87 -45.57 -16.57 -5.99
N ASN A 88 -45.27 -17.78 -5.53
CA ASN A 88 -44.59 -18.02 -4.25
C ASN A 88 -43.44 -19.02 -4.39
N LEU A 89 -42.36 -18.78 -3.64
CA LEU A 89 -41.27 -19.73 -3.45
C LEU A 89 -41.67 -20.79 -2.41
N SER A 90 -41.43 -22.04 -2.74
CA SER A 90 -41.54 -23.19 -1.84
C SER A 90 -40.38 -23.23 -0.84
N TRP A 91 -40.54 -23.97 0.25
CA TRP A 91 -39.47 -24.14 1.24
C TRP A 91 -38.20 -24.74 0.61
N ASN A 92 -38.34 -25.71 -0.31
CA ASN A 92 -37.21 -26.34 -0.98
C ASN A 92 -36.46 -25.38 -1.91
N GLU A 93 -37.15 -24.49 -2.63
CA GLU A 93 -36.49 -23.48 -3.48
C GLU A 93 -35.68 -22.48 -2.65
N ILE A 94 -36.20 -22.09 -1.48
CA ILE A 94 -35.51 -21.17 -0.57
C ILE A 94 -34.31 -21.87 0.09
N GLN A 95 -34.44 -23.12 0.52
CA GLN A 95 -33.31 -23.90 1.06
C GLN A 95 -32.24 -24.12 -0.01
N ASN A 96 -32.62 -24.45 -1.25
CA ASN A 96 -31.68 -24.60 -2.36
C ASN A 96 -30.93 -23.28 -2.65
N CYS A 97 -31.60 -22.13 -2.55
CA CYS A 97 -30.95 -20.83 -2.67
C CYS A 97 -29.90 -20.62 -1.57
N ILE A 98 -30.26 -20.89 -0.31
CA ILE A 98 -29.33 -20.78 0.83
C ILE A 98 -28.13 -21.70 0.64
N ASP A 99 -28.36 -22.96 0.25
CA ASP A 99 -27.30 -23.94 -0.02
C ASP A 99 -26.39 -23.50 -1.18
N MET A 100 -26.97 -22.97 -2.26
CA MET A 100 -26.22 -22.42 -3.40
C MET A 100 -25.33 -21.24 -2.96
N VAL A 101 -25.89 -20.27 -2.23
CA VAL A 101 -25.13 -19.11 -1.74
C VAL A 101 -24.02 -19.55 -0.78
N ASN A 102 -24.27 -20.55 0.06
CA ASN A 102 -23.26 -21.15 0.93
C ASN A 102 -22.12 -21.79 0.15
N ILE A 103 -22.44 -22.55 -0.90
CA ILE A 103 -21.42 -23.15 -1.79
C ILE A 103 -20.59 -22.04 -2.45
N GLN A 104 -21.22 -20.97 -2.95
CA GLN A 104 -20.52 -19.83 -3.56
C GLN A 104 -19.59 -19.14 -2.56
N ILE A 105 -20.04 -18.89 -1.33
CA ILE A 105 -19.23 -18.28 -0.27
C ILE A 105 -18.07 -19.19 0.10
N GLN A 106 -18.30 -20.49 0.23
CA GLN A 106 -17.25 -21.46 0.52
C GLN A 106 -16.20 -21.47 -0.59
N GLU A 107 -16.62 -21.45 -1.86
CA GLU A 107 -15.69 -21.34 -3.00
C GLU A 107 -14.88 -20.03 -2.97
N GLU A 108 -15.50 -18.90 -2.63
CA GLU A 108 -14.81 -17.62 -2.48
C GLU A 108 -13.76 -17.67 -1.34
N ASN A 109 -14.14 -18.22 -0.19
CA ASN A 109 -13.25 -18.39 0.95
C ASN A 109 -12.09 -19.33 0.63
N ASP A 110 -12.36 -20.47 -0.01
CA ASP A 110 -11.34 -21.43 -0.42
C ASP A 110 -10.36 -20.84 -1.44
N ARG A 111 -10.85 -19.95 -2.33
CA ARG A 111 -9.97 -19.17 -3.24
C ARG A 111 -9.06 -18.24 -2.47
N ILE A 112 -9.57 -17.51 -1.48
CA ILE A 112 -8.75 -16.61 -0.64
C ILE A 112 -7.66 -17.40 0.09
N VAL A 113 -8.01 -18.57 0.66
CA VAL A 113 -7.05 -19.46 1.31
C VAL A 113 -6.01 -19.96 0.32
N ALA A 114 -6.41 -20.34 -0.90
CA ALA A 114 -5.49 -20.80 -1.93
C ALA A 114 -4.50 -19.70 -2.36
N VAL A 115 -4.98 -18.47 -2.59
CA VAL A 115 -4.11 -17.31 -2.87
C VAL A 115 -3.14 -17.04 -1.72
N GLY A 116 -3.59 -17.19 -0.47
CA GLY A 116 -2.73 -17.11 0.71
C GLY A 116 -1.60 -18.14 0.69
N ARG A 117 -1.92 -19.41 0.42
CA ARG A 117 -0.95 -20.50 0.31
C ARG A 117 0.06 -20.27 -0.82
N ILE A 118 -0.39 -19.79 -1.98
CA ILE A 118 0.52 -19.44 -3.08
C ILE A 118 1.49 -18.35 -2.65
N ASN A 119 1.01 -17.29 -2.00
CA ASN A 119 1.87 -16.21 -1.53
C ASN A 119 2.88 -16.66 -0.46
N GLU A 120 2.49 -17.57 0.42
CA GLU A 120 3.36 -18.19 1.42
C GLU A 120 4.45 -19.04 0.75
N ALA A 121 4.07 -19.91 -0.20
CA ALA A 121 5.03 -20.72 -0.95
C ALA A 121 6.05 -19.86 -1.72
N ILE A 122 5.59 -18.74 -2.32
CA ILE A 122 6.48 -17.77 -2.99
C ILE A 122 7.50 -17.17 -1.99
N ASP A 123 7.08 -16.85 -0.76
CA ASP A 123 7.97 -16.29 0.27
C ASP A 123 8.98 -17.31 0.80
N GLU A 124 8.60 -18.58 0.86
CA GLU A 124 9.50 -19.67 1.25
C GLU A 124 10.61 -19.91 0.22
N GLY A 125 10.37 -19.56 -1.05
CA GLY A 125 11.34 -19.72 -2.13
C GLY A 125 11.49 -21.16 -2.63
N ASP A 126 10.52 -22.04 -2.37
CA ASP A 126 10.52 -23.44 -2.80
C ASP A 126 9.66 -23.62 -4.07
N PRO A 127 10.28 -23.85 -5.25
CA PRO A 127 9.56 -24.02 -6.50
C PRO A 127 8.53 -25.15 -6.51
N SER A 128 8.81 -26.24 -5.79
CA SER A 128 7.93 -27.42 -5.76
C SER A 128 6.66 -27.11 -4.98
N LYS A 129 6.78 -26.36 -3.87
CA LYS A 129 5.62 -25.90 -3.11
C LYS A 129 4.81 -24.84 -3.85
N THR A 130 5.48 -23.94 -4.56
CA THR A 130 4.81 -22.93 -5.37
C THR A 130 4.01 -23.58 -6.49
N LEU A 131 4.59 -24.54 -7.21
CA LEU A 131 3.86 -25.32 -8.20
C LEU A 131 2.67 -26.06 -7.59
N ALA A 132 2.87 -26.79 -6.49
CA ALA A 132 1.80 -27.53 -5.82
C ALA A 132 0.65 -26.61 -5.38
N SER A 133 0.96 -25.39 -4.96
CA SER A 133 -0.02 -24.37 -4.56
C SER A 133 -0.77 -23.78 -5.76
N LEU A 134 -0.08 -23.55 -6.89
CA LEU A 134 -0.69 -23.09 -8.15
C LEU A 134 -1.63 -24.14 -8.75
N GLN A 135 -1.32 -25.42 -8.59
CA GLN A 135 -2.13 -26.55 -9.08
C GLN A 135 -3.36 -26.86 -8.21
N LEU A 136 -3.56 -26.16 -7.08
CA LEU A 136 -4.74 -26.37 -6.26
C LEU A 136 -6.01 -26.03 -7.05
N PRO A 137 -6.98 -26.96 -7.16
CA PRO A 137 -8.24 -26.70 -7.88
C PRO A 137 -9.00 -25.48 -7.35
N THR A 138 -8.86 -25.21 -6.05
CA THR A 138 -9.47 -24.06 -5.37
C THR A 138 -8.86 -22.72 -5.80
N ALA A 139 -7.60 -22.69 -6.29
CA ALA A 139 -6.98 -21.47 -6.80
C ALA A 139 -7.54 -21.08 -8.18
N LYS A 140 -8.04 -22.05 -8.96
CA LYS A 140 -8.56 -21.87 -10.33
C LYS A 140 -7.58 -21.17 -11.29
N ILE A 141 -6.28 -21.32 -11.06
CA ILE A 141 -5.23 -20.86 -11.97
C ILE A 141 -5.20 -21.75 -13.21
N LYS A 142 -5.14 -21.14 -14.38
CA LYS A 142 -5.14 -21.80 -15.68
C LYS A 142 -3.72 -21.89 -16.23
N GLU A 143 -3.51 -22.91 -17.08
CA GLU A 143 -2.29 -23.10 -17.87
C GLU A 143 -1.02 -23.26 -17.02
N VAL A 144 -1.13 -23.95 -15.88
CA VAL A 144 0.03 -24.29 -15.05
C VAL A 144 0.68 -25.56 -15.58
N ASP A 145 1.91 -25.44 -16.07
CA ASP A 145 2.75 -26.54 -16.56
C ASP A 145 3.74 -26.98 -15.46
N PRO A 146 3.74 -28.26 -15.04
CA PRO A 146 4.67 -28.77 -14.02
C PRO A 146 6.15 -28.52 -14.33
N ASP A 147 6.54 -28.48 -15.59
CA ASP A 147 7.94 -28.39 -16.00
C ASP A 147 8.54 -26.98 -15.72
N TYR A 148 7.70 -25.96 -15.51
CA TYR A 148 8.13 -24.57 -15.31
C TYR A 148 8.13 -24.15 -13.83
N ALA A 149 8.15 -25.10 -12.89
CA ALA A 149 8.07 -24.84 -11.46
C ALA A 149 9.05 -23.74 -10.97
N GLN A 150 10.32 -23.84 -11.38
CA GLN A 150 11.35 -22.86 -11.05
C GLN A 150 11.03 -21.48 -11.65
N HIS A 151 10.65 -21.43 -12.92
CA HIS A 151 10.36 -20.18 -13.59
C HIS A 151 9.14 -19.48 -12.99
N TYR A 152 8.07 -20.23 -12.68
CA TYR A 152 6.92 -19.68 -11.95
C TYR A 152 7.33 -19.06 -10.62
N GLN A 153 8.17 -19.75 -9.85
CA GLN A 153 8.69 -19.22 -8.59
C GLN A 153 9.44 -17.89 -8.81
N ASP A 154 10.31 -17.82 -9.81
CA ASP A 154 11.13 -16.64 -10.08
C ASP A 154 10.29 -15.45 -10.58
N VAL A 155 9.37 -15.68 -11.53
CA VAL A 155 8.47 -14.64 -12.04
C VAL A 155 7.52 -14.12 -10.95
N LEU A 156 6.91 -15.01 -10.16
CA LEU A 156 6.01 -14.63 -9.07
C LEU A 156 6.74 -13.89 -7.97
N TYR A 157 7.93 -14.35 -7.57
CA TYR A 157 8.75 -13.67 -6.57
C TYR A 157 9.17 -12.28 -7.05
N TYR A 158 9.55 -12.14 -8.32
CA TYR A 158 9.87 -10.84 -8.90
C TYR A 158 8.65 -9.91 -8.93
N ALA A 159 7.48 -10.40 -9.38
CA ALA A 159 6.23 -9.63 -9.40
C ALA A 159 5.87 -9.13 -7.99
N LYS A 160 6.04 -9.98 -6.97
CA LYS A 160 5.85 -9.63 -5.56
C LYS A 160 6.83 -8.56 -5.08
N SER A 161 8.09 -8.66 -5.50
CA SER A 161 9.16 -7.72 -5.14
C SER A 161 8.98 -6.31 -5.73
N GLN A 162 8.31 -6.19 -6.88
CA GLN A 162 8.00 -4.89 -7.50
C GLN A 162 6.96 -4.07 -6.71
N LYS A 163 6.18 -4.71 -5.83
CA LYS A 163 5.16 -4.05 -5.01
C LYS A 163 5.77 -3.35 -3.79
N GLN A 164 6.59 -2.33 -4.04
CA GLN A 164 7.14 -1.46 -3.00
C GLN A 164 6.17 -0.33 -2.64
N LYS A 165 5.17 -0.60 -1.79
CA LYS A 165 4.44 0.36 -0.94
C LYS A 165 3.48 -0.42 -0.03
N ASP A 166 3.80 -0.53 1.25
CA ASP A 166 3.04 -1.23 2.33
C ASP A 166 3.13 -2.77 2.39
N PRO A 167 3.23 -3.38 3.60
CA PRO A 167 3.24 -4.84 3.77
C PRO A 167 1.97 -5.53 3.25
N ALA A 168 0.81 -4.89 3.36
CA ALA A 168 -0.46 -5.39 2.83
C ALA A 168 -0.51 -5.35 1.29
N SER A 169 0.28 -4.47 0.66
CA SER A 169 0.41 -4.41 -0.80
C SER A 169 1.39 -5.45 -1.35
N LYS A 170 2.14 -6.16 -0.50
CA LYS A 170 3.07 -7.21 -0.95
C LYS A 170 2.38 -8.52 -1.29
N ILE A 171 1.06 -8.63 -1.12
CA ILE A 171 0.30 -9.82 -1.50
C ILE A 171 -0.01 -9.73 -2.99
N LEU A 172 0.21 -10.82 -3.73
CA LEU A 172 -0.28 -10.99 -5.09
C LEU A 172 -1.72 -11.48 -5.05
N TRP A 173 -2.61 -10.76 -5.71
CA TRP A 173 -4.00 -11.13 -5.90
C TRP A 173 -4.15 -12.12 -7.06
N LEU A 174 -5.30 -12.78 -7.14
CA LEU A 174 -5.56 -13.86 -8.10
C LEU A 174 -5.21 -13.47 -9.55
N ASP A 175 -5.65 -12.29 -10.00
CA ASP A 175 -5.41 -11.82 -11.36
C ASP A 175 -3.92 -11.58 -11.64
N GLU A 176 -3.16 -11.14 -10.64
CA GLU A 176 -1.73 -10.88 -10.76
C GLU A 176 -0.93 -12.18 -10.77
N ILE A 177 -1.33 -13.16 -9.96
CA ILE A 177 -0.76 -14.52 -9.98
C ILE A 177 -1.01 -15.15 -11.35
N GLN A 178 -2.25 -15.06 -11.84
CA GLN A 178 -2.61 -15.60 -13.14
C GLN A 178 -1.85 -14.92 -14.28
N GLN A 179 -1.69 -13.58 -14.24
CA GLN A 179 -0.88 -12.86 -15.22
C GLN A 179 0.58 -13.29 -15.18
N ALA A 180 1.17 -13.45 -14.00
CA ALA A 180 2.55 -13.91 -13.86
C ALA A 180 2.75 -15.34 -14.40
N VAL A 181 1.77 -16.24 -14.23
CA VAL A 181 1.80 -17.57 -14.84
C VAL A 181 1.74 -17.49 -16.37
N TYR A 182 0.87 -16.64 -16.93
CA TYR A 182 0.85 -16.43 -18.38
C TYR A 182 2.16 -15.85 -18.90
N ASP A 183 2.73 -14.85 -18.21
CA ASP A 183 4.00 -14.23 -18.60
C ASP A 183 5.14 -15.25 -18.58
N ALA A 184 5.17 -16.14 -17.57
CA ALA A 184 6.14 -17.22 -17.47
C ALA A 184 6.00 -18.23 -18.63
N ASN A 185 4.76 -18.60 -19.01
CA ASN A 185 4.53 -19.47 -20.17
C ASN A 185 4.97 -18.83 -21.48
N VAL A 186 4.69 -17.53 -21.66
CA VAL A 186 5.15 -16.76 -22.83
C VAL A 186 6.67 -16.71 -22.90
N ASP A 187 7.34 -16.57 -21.76
CA ASP A 187 8.80 -16.60 -21.68
C ASP A 187 9.37 -17.99 -22.06
N GLU A 188 8.71 -19.08 -21.68
CA GLU A 188 9.07 -20.43 -22.16
C GLU A 188 8.90 -20.57 -23.68
N ASP A 189 7.79 -20.08 -24.24
CA ASP A 189 7.56 -20.16 -25.69
C ASP A 189 8.65 -19.39 -26.46
N LYS A 190 9.08 -18.24 -25.95
CA LYS A 190 10.23 -17.50 -26.50
C LYS A 190 11.53 -18.29 -26.37
N ALA A 191 11.78 -18.92 -25.23
CA ALA A 191 12.95 -19.76 -25.03
C ALA A 191 12.99 -20.94 -26.03
N LYS A 192 11.85 -21.61 -26.26
CA LYS A 192 11.71 -22.69 -27.25
C LYS A 192 11.94 -22.21 -28.68
N GLN A 193 11.41 -21.06 -29.06
CA GLN A 193 11.66 -20.45 -30.37
C GLN A 193 13.15 -20.13 -30.56
N TRP A 194 13.76 -19.54 -29.54
CA TRP A 194 15.19 -19.25 -29.51
C TRP A 194 16.05 -20.53 -29.66
N VAL A 195 15.74 -21.59 -28.91
CA VAL A 195 16.43 -22.88 -29.02
C VAL A 195 16.31 -23.41 -30.44
N THR A 196 15.10 -23.38 -31.01
CA THR A 196 14.85 -23.87 -32.38
C THR A 196 15.71 -23.12 -33.39
N LEU A 197 15.76 -21.79 -33.32
CA LEU A 197 16.62 -20.97 -34.18
C LEU A 197 18.11 -21.30 -34.05
N VAL A 198 18.62 -21.28 -32.82
CA VAL A 198 20.05 -21.50 -32.58
C VAL A 198 20.46 -22.91 -32.98
N VAL A 199 19.67 -23.92 -32.61
CA VAL A 199 19.97 -25.33 -32.88
C VAL A 199 19.85 -25.61 -34.38
N ASP A 200 18.73 -25.26 -35.03
CA ASP A 200 18.48 -25.63 -36.42
C ASP A 200 19.47 -24.97 -37.38
N VAL A 201 19.80 -23.69 -37.17
CA VAL A 201 20.79 -22.98 -37.99
C VAL A 201 22.17 -23.62 -37.81
N ASN A 202 22.61 -23.85 -36.57
CA ASN A 202 23.94 -24.42 -36.33
C ASN A 202 24.07 -25.85 -36.84
N GLN A 203 23.02 -26.67 -36.72
CA GLN A 203 22.98 -28.02 -37.28
C GLN A 203 22.91 -28.02 -38.81
N CYS A 204 22.21 -27.06 -39.43
CA CYS A 204 22.20 -26.89 -40.88
C CYS A 204 23.62 -26.62 -41.42
N LEU A 205 24.37 -25.75 -40.74
CA LEU A 205 25.76 -25.42 -41.07
C LEU A 205 26.70 -26.63 -40.87
N GLU A 206 26.56 -27.38 -39.78
CA GLU A 206 27.38 -28.58 -39.52
C GLU A 206 27.15 -29.69 -40.56
N ASN A 207 25.90 -29.91 -40.95
CA ASN A 207 25.53 -30.91 -41.93
C ASN A 207 25.85 -30.49 -43.38
N LYS A 208 26.36 -29.27 -43.57
CA LYS A 208 26.69 -28.67 -44.88
C LYS A 208 25.54 -28.63 -45.87
N LYS A 209 24.31 -28.43 -45.39
CA LYS A 209 23.09 -28.47 -46.19
C LYS A 209 22.63 -27.07 -46.63
N SER A 210 23.33 -26.49 -47.60
CA SER A 210 23.01 -25.14 -48.12
C SER A 210 21.57 -25.01 -48.65
N SER A 211 20.96 -26.10 -49.15
CA SER A 211 19.56 -26.08 -49.64
C SER A 211 18.53 -25.80 -48.56
N ASP A 212 18.85 -26.12 -47.30
CA ASP A 212 17.88 -26.16 -46.20
C ASP A 212 17.94 -24.88 -45.36
N ILE A 213 18.95 -24.01 -45.57
CA ILE A 213 19.15 -22.78 -44.78
C ILE A 213 17.95 -21.85 -44.86
N LEU A 214 17.30 -21.81 -46.03
CA LEU A 214 16.17 -20.92 -46.28
C LEU A 214 14.91 -21.40 -45.58
N SER A 215 14.66 -22.71 -45.55
CA SER A 215 13.54 -23.25 -44.78
C SER A 215 13.79 -23.07 -43.28
N VAL A 216 15.02 -23.35 -42.81
CA VAL A 216 15.42 -23.18 -41.41
C VAL A 216 15.28 -21.73 -40.95
N LEU A 217 15.78 -20.75 -41.70
CA LEU A 217 15.66 -19.33 -41.35
C LEU A 217 14.20 -18.87 -41.38
N LYS A 218 13.39 -19.34 -42.32
CA LYS A 218 11.96 -18.98 -42.38
C LYS A 218 11.11 -19.59 -41.26
N THR A 219 11.45 -20.78 -40.78
CA THR A 219 10.73 -21.40 -39.67
C THR A 219 11.14 -20.83 -38.32
N SER A 220 12.36 -20.29 -38.23
CA SER A 220 12.98 -19.95 -36.95
C SER A 220 13.07 -18.45 -36.65
N VAL A 221 13.02 -17.59 -37.66
CA VAL A 221 13.08 -16.13 -37.48
C VAL A 221 11.67 -15.58 -37.25
N CYS A 222 11.47 -14.86 -36.14
CA CYS A 222 10.17 -14.25 -35.78
C CYS A 222 9.62 -13.30 -36.86
N ASN A 223 10.48 -12.77 -37.74
CA ASN A 223 10.11 -11.98 -38.92
C ASN A 223 10.46 -12.72 -40.21
N THR A 224 9.58 -13.61 -40.64
CA THR A 224 9.69 -14.33 -41.93
C THR A 224 9.74 -13.42 -43.16
N ASN A 225 9.37 -12.14 -42.99
CA ASN A 225 9.43 -11.11 -44.03
C ASN A 225 10.84 -10.59 -44.32
N ASP A 226 11.80 -10.82 -43.42
CA ASP A 226 13.16 -10.26 -43.53
C ASP A 226 14.15 -11.20 -44.27
N VAL A 227 13.73 -12.43 -44.57
CA VAL A 227 14.54 -13.45 -45.25
C VAL A 227 14.21 -13.49 -46.74
N ILE A 228 15.13 -12.97 -47.57
CA ILE A 228 14.99 -12.90 -49.03
C ILE A 228 15.46 -14.21 -49.67
N PRO A 229 14.62 -14.90 -50.47
CA PRO A 229 14.99 -16.19 -51.05
C PRO A 229 16.24 -16.17 -51.93
N GLU A 230 16.43 -15.08 -52.68
CA GLU A 230 17.57 -14.87 -53.57
C GLU A 230 18.91 -14.71 -52.83
N CYS A 231 18.87 -14.51 -51.51
CA CYS A 231 20.05 -14.39 -50.66
C CYS A 231 20.46 -15.70 -49.98
N ALA A 232 19.76 -16.82 -50.23
CA ALA A 232 20.00 -18.10 -49.54
C ALA A 232 21.48 -18.51 -49.47
N ASP A 233 22.16 -18.51 -50.62
CA ASP A 233 23.57 -18.90 -50.70
C ASP A 233 24.48 -17.91 -49.95
N LYS A 234 24.18 -16.59 -50.05
CA LYS A 234 24.93 -15.55 -49.33
C LYS A 234 24.74 -15.67 -47.81
N TYR A 235 23.53 -15.97 -47.33
CA TYR A 235 23.27 -16.23 -45.91
C TYR A 235 24.08 -17.44 -45.45
N TYR A 236 24.03 -18.55 -46.18
CA TYR A 236 24.77 -19.76 -45.83
C TYR A 236 26.28 -19.52 -45.76
N ASP A 237 26.86 -18.87 -46.77
CA ASP A 237 28.30 -18.61 -46.84
C ASP A 237 28.79 -17.70 -45.71
N THR A 238 28.01 -16.66 -45.38
CA THR A 238 28.37 -15.71 -44.31
C THR A 238 28.21 -16.32 -42.93
N LEU A 239 27.11 -17.04 -42.68
CA LEU A 239 26.89 -17.79 -41.44
C LEU A 239 27.95 -18.89 -41.24
N SER A 240 28.31 -19.64 -42.29
CA SER A 240 29.36 -20.67 -42.22
C SER A 240 30.71 -20.06 -41.86
N LYS A 241 31.09 -18.94 -42.49
CA LYS A 241 32.34 -18.23 -42.17
C LYS A 241 32.35 -17.72 -40.74
N ALA A 242 31.25 -17.14 -40.26
CA ALA A 242 31.14 -16.65 -38.90
C ALA A 242 31.26 -17.79 -37.88
N LYS A 243 30.64 -18.93 -38.16
CA LYS A 243 30.76 -20.13 -37.31
C LYS A 243 32.18 -20.68 -37.27
N GLU A 244 32.86 -20.78 -38.41
CA GLU A 244 34.26 -21.24 -38.49
C GLU A 244 35.20 -20.33 -37.68
N GLN A 245 35.05 -19.00 -37.84
CA GLN A 245 35.82 -18.03 -37.05
C GLN A 245 35.58 -18.18 -35.55
N LYS A 246 34.33 -18.43 -35.15
CA LYS A 246 33.98 -18.62 -33.75
C LYS A 246 34.59 -19.91 -33.21
N SER A 247 34.46 -21.02 -33.94
CA SER A 247 35.03 -22.31 -33.55
C SER A 247 36.56 -22.27 -33.36
N ASP A 248 37.28 -21.50 -34.18
CA ASP A 248 38.74 -21.41 -34.12
C ASP A 248 39.26 -20.70 -32.85
N THR A 249 38.40 -19.91 -32.19
CA THR A 249 38.75 -19.15 -30.98
C THR A 249 38.49 -19.89 -29.67
N VAL A 250 37.81 -21.04 -29.72
CA VAL A 250 37.31 -21.74 -28.52
C VAL A 250 38.29 -22.81 -28.05
N SER A 251 38.73 -22.73 -26.80
CA SER A 251 39.62 -23.72 -26.17
C SER A 251 38.89 -24.71 -25.26
N THR A 252 37.68 -24.37 -24.80
CA THR A 252 36.86 -25.21 -23.90
C THR A 252 35.45 -25.27 -24.44
N GLU A 253 34.93 -26.46 -24.74
CA GLU A 253 33.60 -26.64 -25.30
C GLU A 253 32.73 -27.49 -24.37
N GLY A 254 31.52 -27.00 -24.10
CA GLY A 254 30.49 -27.77 -23.42
C GLY A 254 29.19 -27.84 -24.22
N PRO A 255 28.22 -28.64 -23.77
CA PRO A 255 26.97 -28.88 -24.50
C PRO A 255 25.87 -27.85 -24.20
N TRP A 256 26.10 -26.93 -23.26
CA TRP A 256 25.05 -26.05 -22.74
C TRP A 256 24.99 -24.70 -23.45
N LEU A 257 23.82 -24.35 -23.93
CA LEU A 257 23.46 -23.00 -24.35
C LEU A 257 22.81 -22.25 -23.18
N LYS A 258 23.01 -20.93 -23.14
CA LYS A 258 22.42 -20.03 -22.15
C LYS A 258 21.74 -18.86 -22.85
N LEU A 259 20.47 -18.62 -22.51
CA LEU A 259 19.68 -17.45 -22.85
C LEU A 259 19.33 -16.70 -21.57
N THR A 260 19.41 -15.36 -21.59
CA THR A 260 18.94 -14.55 -20.47
C THR A 260 17.73 -13.73 -20.94
N LEU A 261 16.55 -14.12 -20.49
CA LEU A 261 15.29 -13.46 -20.82
C LEU A 261 15.06 -12.25 -19.91
N GLN A 262 14.67 -11.13 -20.54
CA GLN A 262 14.37 -9.86 -19.86
C GLN A 262 15.49 -9.36 -18.92
N GLU A 263 16.74 -9.77 -19.15
CA GLU A 263 17.89 -9.52 -18.27
C GLU A 263 17.75 -10.07 -16.84
N LYS A 264 16.85 -11.04 -16.62
CA LYS A 264 16.49 -11.54 -15.29
C LYS A 264 16.52 -13.05 -15.16
N TYR A 265 15.96 -13.75 -16.13
CA TYR A 265 15.72 -15.18 -16.05
C TYR A 265 16.68 -15.92 -16.96
N ASP A 266 17.49 -16.80 -16.38
CA ASP A 266 18.45 -17.59 -17.13
C ASP A 266 17.81 -18.91 -17.54
N TYR A 267 17.80 -19.17 -18.85
CA TYR A 267 17.34 -20.42 -19.45
C TYR A 267 18.52 -21.19 -20.00
N TYR A 268 18.55 -22.49 -19.72
CA TYR A 268 19.63 -23.40 -20.11
C TYR A 268 19.08 -24.50 -21.01
N TYR A 269 19.80 -24.77 -22.09
CA TYR A 269 19.47 -25.85 -23.01
C TYR A 269 20.69 -26.71 -23.32
N ASN A 270 20.57 -28.02 -23.13
CA ASN A 270 21.61 -28.98 -23.48
C ASN A 270 21.38 -29.50 -24.89
N VAL A 271 22.35 -29.29 -25.77
CA VAL A 271 22.25 -29.70 -27.17
C VAL A 271 22.27 -31.22 -27.35
N ASP A 272 23.01 -31.94 -26.51
CA ASP A 272 23.23 -33.38 -26.65
C ASP A 272 22.07 -34.19 -26.06
N SER A 273 21.62 -33.83 -24.86
CA SER A 273 20.48 -34.50 -24.19
C SER A 273 19.12 -33.96 -24.62
N LYS A 274 19.08 -32.78 -25.24
CA LYS A 274 17.87 -31.99 -25.56
C LYS A 274 17.06 -31.61 -24.32
N GLU A 275 17.69 -31.59 -23.16
CA GLU A 275 17.09 -31.16 -21.91
C GLU A 275 17.11 -29.64 -21.81
N ASN A 276 16.04 -29.08 -21.25
CA ASN A 276 15.95 -27.68 -20.88
C ASN A 276 15.86 -27.53 -19.36
N SER A 277 16.31 -26.39 -18.85
CA SER A 277 16.17 -26.08 -17.43
C SER A 277 16.21 -24.58 -17.18
N TRP A 278 15.41 -24.14 -16.22
CA TRP A 278 15.47 -22.81 -15.61
C TRP A 278 16.41 -22.76 -14.40
N VAL A 279 17.02 -23.90 -14.05
CA VAL A 279 18.01 -24.00 -12.97
C VAL A 279 19.39 -24.14 -13.60
N THR A 280 20.39 -23.49 -13.00
CA THR A 280 21.77 -23.64 -13.44
C THR A 280 22.23 -25.10 -13.27
N PRO A 281 22.66 -25.78 -14.35
CA PRO A 281 23.15 -27.16 -14.27
C PRO A 281 24.45 -27.26 -13.45
N GLU A 282 24.62 -28.35 -12.70
CA GLU A 282 25.79 -28.55 -11.82
C GLU A 282 27.14 -28.52 -12.55
N SER A 283 27.18 -29.03 -13.79
CA SER A 283 28.36 -29.04 -14.65
C SER A 283 28.16 -28.17 -15.89
N PHE A 284 27.85 -26.89 -15.68
CA PHE A 284 27.63 -25.93 -16.76
C PHE A 284 28.95 -25.58 -17.48
N LEU A 285 29.09 -26.06 -18.71
CA LEU A 285 30.11 -25.65 -19.66
C LEU A 285 29.42 -25.15 -20.93
N ARG A 286 29.73 -23.92 -21.34
CA ARG A 286 29.03 -23.23 -22.42
C ARG A 286 29.45 -23.76 -23.78
N LYS A 287 28.50 -23.85 -24.71
CA LYS A 287 28.76 -24.13 -26.12
C LYS A 287 29.14 -22.83 -26.83
N GLU A 288 30.42 -22.49 -26.83
CA GLU A 288 30.93 -21.25 -27.44
C GLU A 288 31.15 -21.35 -28.95
N SER A 289 31.26 -22.56 -29.50
CA SER A 289 31.47 -22.81 -30.93
C SER A 289 30.27 -22.45 -31.81
N TRP A 290 29.08 -22.33 -31.22
CA TRP A 290 27.83 -22.09 -31.94
C TRP A 290 27.49 -20.60 -32.05
N LEU A 291 26.88 -20.22 -33.17
CA LEU A 291 26.30 -18.89 -33.35
C LEU A 291 25.06 -18.74 -32.48
N MET A 292 24.95 -17.62 -31.78
CA MET A 292 23.81 -17.25 -30.96
C MET A 292 22.79 -16.46 -31.79
N GLU A 293 21.54 -16.40 -31.33
CA GLU A 293 20.44 -15.67 -32.01
C GLU A 293 20.87 -14.30 -32.53
N LYS A 294 21.46 -13.45 -31.68
CA LYS A 294 21.82 -12.09 -32.07
C LYS A 294 22.83 -12.04 -33.23
N GLU A 295 23.80 -12.95 -33.23
CA GLU A 295 24.80 -13.05 -34.30
C GLU A 295 24.15 -13.52 -35.60
N ILE A 296 23.21 -14.47 -35.52
CA ILE A 296 22.45 -14.97 -36.68
C ILE A 296 21.59 -13.84 -37.26
N GLU A 297 20.84 -13.12 -36.42
CA GLU A 297 20.01 -11.99 -36.81
C GLU A 297 20.83 -10.88 -37.49
N ASP A 298 21.95 -10.48 -36.88
CA ASP A 298 22.79 -9.40 -37.40
C ASP A 298 23.37 -9.77 -38.79
N ILE A 299 23.78 -11.03 -38.99
CA ILE A 299 24.28 -11.52 -40.29
C ILE A 299 23.16 -11.53 -41.34
N VAL A 300 21.97 -12.02 -40.99
CA VAL A 300 20.82 -12.03 -41.89
C VAL A 300 20.43 -10.60 -42.28
N GLU A 301 20.35 -9.68 -41.31
CA GLU A 301 20.05 -8.26 -41.56
C GLU A 301 21.10 -7.62 -42.47
N GLU A 302 22.40 -7.84 -42.21
CA GLU A 302 23.48 -7.29 -43.03
C GLU A 302 23.41 -7.78 -44.48
N VAL A 303 23.24 -9.09 -44.69
CA VAL A 303 23.15 -9.68 -46.04
C VAL A 303 21.90 -9.17 -46.75
N THR A 304 20.76 -9.12 -46.07
CA THR A 304 19.50 -8.59 -46.62
C THR A 304 19.65 -7.13 -47.03
N ALA A 305 20.15 -6.27 -46.13
CA ALA A 305 20.35 -4.85 -46.40
C ALA A 305 21.36 -4.62 -47.54
N GLY A 306 22.42 -5.42 -47.58
CA GLY A 306 23.41 -5.42 -48.67
C GLY A 306 22.78 -5.75 -50.02
N TYR A 307 21.97 -6.81 -50.08
CA TYR A 307 21.27 -7.21 -51.30
C TYR A 307 20.25 -6.15 -51.77
N ILE A 308 19.44 -5.61 -50.86
CA ILE A 308 18.48 -4.54 -51.18
C ILE A 308 19.23 -3.33 -51.78
N ARG A 309 20.35 -2.94 -51.15
CA ARG A 309 21.19 -1.84 -51.65
C ARG A 309 21.72 -2.15 -53.05
N GLU A 310 22.32 -3.32 -53.25
CA GLU A 310 22.85 -3.76 -54.54
C GLU A 310 21.79 -3.72 -55.65
N LYS A 311 20.57 -4.23 -55.36
CA LYS A 311 19.45 -4.22 -56.32
C LYS A 311 18.94 -2.83 -56.66
N ILE A 312 18.89 -1.92 -55.69
CA ILE A 312 18.51 -0.52 -55.92
C ILE A 312 19.48 0.14 -56.91
N TRP A 313 20.78 -0.10 -56.77
CA TRP A 313 21.79 0.48 -57.65
C TRP A 313 21.81 -0.20 -59.03
N SER A 314 21.76 -1.53 -59.10
CA SER A 314 21.82 -2.27 -60.37
C SER A 314 20.59 -2.05 -61.26
N ALA A 315 19.40 -1.89 -60.66
CA ALA A 315 18.18 -1.64 -61.42
C ALA A 315 18.16 -0.24 -62.04
N SER A 316 18.93 0.71 -61.50
CA SER A 316 18.98 2.07 -62.03
C SER A 316 19.77 2.18 -63.34
N GLU A 317 20.87 1.44 -63.49
CA GLU A 317 21.82 1.67 -64.59
C GLU A 317 21.28 1.21 -65.96
N ASP A 318 20.72 0.00 -66.04
CA ASP A 318 20.10 -0.54 -67.26
C ASP A 318 18.83 0.20 -67.68
N VAL A 319 18.06 0.69 -66.70
CA VAL A 319 16.84 1.46 -66.96
C VAL A 319 17.19 2.88 -67.37
N LEU A 320 18.22 3.50 -66.78
CA LEU A 320 18.72 4.81 -67.18
C LEU A 320 19.29 4.80 -68.60
N LEU A 321 20.02 3.75 -69.00
CA LEU A 321 20.53 3.61 -70.37
C LEU A 321 19.41 3.46 -71.41
N ARG A 322 18.38 2.64 -71.13
CA ARG A 322 17.21 2.49 -72.02
C ARG A 322 16.37 3.77 -72.06
N PHE A 323 16.23 4.44 -70.92
CA PHE A 323 15.55 5.72 -70.80
C PHE A 323 16.27 6.82 -71.59
N ASP A 324 17.60 6.94 -71.48
CA ASP A 324 18.40 7.90 -72.25
C ASP A 324 18.35 7.66 -73.78
N SER A 325 18.18 6.40 -74.19
CA SER A 325 17.98 6.05 -75.60
C SER A 325 16.58 6.35 -76.14
N THR A 326 15.61 6.67 -75.28
CA THR A 326 14.23 7.01 -75.66
C THR A 326 14.09 8.53 -75.82
N THR A 327 13.30 9.00 -76.79
CA THR A 327 13.05 10.45 -77.03
C THR A 327 12.47 11.18 -75.80
N SER A 328 11.75 10.47 -74.93
CA SER A 328 11.20 11.01 -73.68
C SER A 328 12.20 11.08 -72.53
N GLY A 329 13.32 10.36 -72.60
CA GLY A 329 14.31 10.29 -71.52
C GLY A 329 14.93 11.64 -71.15
N PRO A 330 15.54 12.35 -72.12
CA PRO A 330 16.09 13.68 -71.88
C PRO A 330 15.04 14.69 -71.38
N PHE A 331 13.80 14.58 -71.85
CA PHE A 331 12.70 15.45 -71.43
C PHE A 331 12.31 15.21 -69.97
N ILE A 332 12.07 13.96 -69.58
CA ILE A 332 11.72 13.59 -68.21
C ILE A 332 12.92 13.84 -67.27
N ARG A 333 14.16 13.67 -67.74
CA ARG A 333 15.36 14.03 -66.95
C ARG A 333 15.44 15.52 -66.68
N LYS A 334 15.07 16.35 -67.66
CA LYS A 334 14.95 17.80 -67.47
C LYS A 334 13.85 18.16 -66.47
N GLU A 335 12.68 17.51 -66.54
CA GLU A 335 11.61 17.70 -65.55
C GLU A 335 12.02 17.24 -64.15
N TYR A 336 12.72 16.11 -64.05
CA TYR A 336 13.26 15.59 -62.80
C TYR A 336 14.29 16.53 -62.19
N GLU A 337 15.27 17.01 -62.97
CA GLU A 337 16.25 17.98 -62.48
C GLU A 337 15.58 19.32 -62.11
N ALA A 338 14.56 19.76 -62.85
CA ALA A 338 13.79 20.93 -62.47
C ALA A 338 13.04 20.72 -61.14
N ARG A 339 12.45 19.55 -60.93
CA ARG A 339 11.76 19.20 -59.68
C ARG A 339 12.74 19.08 -58.51
N LYS A 340 13.89 18.48 -58.75
CA LYS A 340 14.98 18.34 -57.78
C LYS A 340 15.52 19.71 -57.37
N SER A 341 15.82 20.59 -58.31
CA SER A 341 16.20 21.99 -58.03
C SER A 341 15.13 22.72 -57.23
N PHE A 342 13.84 22.60 -57.60
CA PHE A 342 12.75 23.16 -56.82
C PHE A 342 12.74 22.65 -55.38
N LEU A 343 12.96 21.35 -55.15
CA LEU A 343 13.00 20.79 -53.79
C LEU A 343 14.20 21.30 -52.99
N TYR A 344 15.37 21.45 -53.62
CA TYR A 344 16.53 22.08 -52.98
C TYR A 344 16.27 23.55 -52.64
N ASP A 345 15.61 24.30 -53.53
CA ASP A 345 15.22 25.69 -53.25
C ASP A 345 14.24 25.81 -52.06
N GLN A 346 13.50 24.74 -51.74
CA GLN A 346 12.59 24.70 -50.58
C GLN A 346 13.25 24.19 -49.29
N GLU A 347 14.50 23.75 -49.32
CA GLU A 347 15.18 23.14 -48.18
C GLU A 347 15.15 24.05 -46.94
N ASP A 348 15.44 25.34 -47.10
CA ASP A 348 15.40 26.34 -46.02
C ASP A 348 14.01 26.45 -45.36
N ASN A 349 12.94 26.32 -46.14
CA ASN A 349 11.57 26.37 -45.62
C ASN A 349 11.23 25.09 -44.85
N VAL A 350 11.67 23.94 -45.33
CA VAL A 350 11.52 22.65 -44.63
C VAL A 350 12.29 22.68 -43.31
N VAL A 351 13.53 23.19 -43.30
CA VAL A 351 14.33 23.35 -42.07
C VAL A 351 13.61 24.24 -41.05
N LYS A 352 12.98 25.34 -41.48
CA LYS A 352 12.17 26.20 -40.58
C LYS A 352 10.99 25.45 -39.96
N ILE A 353 10.25 24.68 -40.76
CA ILE A 353 9.11 23.87 -40.27
C ILE A 353 9.59 22.79 -39.30
N GLN A 354 10.68 22.09 -39.65
CA GLN A 354 11.28 21.08 -38.78
C GLN A 354 11.77 21.69 -37.47
N ALA A 355 12.44 22.84 -37.50
CA ALA A 355 12.90 23.56 -36.32
C ALA A 355 11.71 23.99 -35.44
N PHE A 356 10.64 24.49 -36.05
CA PHE A 356 9.40 24.83 -35.33
C PHE A 356 8.81 23.61 -34.63
N TRP A 357 8.67 22.48 -35.35
CA TRP A 357 8.13 21.25 -34.78
C TRP A 357 9.00 20.67 -33.66
N LYS A 358 10.32 20.62 -33.86
CA LYS A 358 11.28 20.22 -32.82
C LYS A 358 11.13 21.11 -31.58
N GLY A 359 11.01 22.42 -31.77
CA GLY A 359 10.76 23.36 -30.68
C GLY A 359 9.42 23.12 -29.99
N HIS A 360 8.34 22.90 -30.73
CA HIS A 360 7.03 22.60 -30.18
C HIS A 360 7.03 21.32 -29.33
N LYS A 361 7.58 20.22 -29.88
CA LYS A 361 7.74 18.95 -29.18
C LYS A 361 8.53 19.12 -27.87
N GLN A 362 9.64 19.85 -27.92
CA GLN A 362 10.45 20.11 -26.73
C GLN A 362 9.72 20.93 -25.68
N ARG A 363 8.95 21.96 -26.08
CA ARG A 363 8.12 22.76 -25.16
C ARG A 363 7.03 21.92 -24.51
N MET A 364 6.37 21.05 -25.25
CA MET A 364 5.37 20.14 -24.69
C MET A 364 5.99 19.17 -23.68
N SER A 365 7.16 18.61 -23.98
CA SER A 365 7.91 17.78 -23.02
C SER A 365 8.30 18.55 -21.76
N TYR A 366 8.76 19.80 -21.91
CA TYR A 366 9.08 20.68 -20.78
C TYR A 366 7.87 20.98 -19.91
N LEU A 367 6.71 21.28 -20.52
CA LEU A 367 5.46 21.52 -19.79
C LEU A 367 5.02 20.27 -19.01
N GLY A 368 5.09 19.08 -19.63
CA GLY A 368 4.79 17.82 -18.94
C GLY A 368 5.71 17.57 -17.74
N ARG A 369 7.02 17.80 -17.89
CA ARG A 369 7.99 17.67 -16.80
C ARG A 369 7.74 18.67 -15.67
N ARG A 370 7.41 19.92 -16.02
CA ARG A 370 7.06 20.95 -15.04
C ARG A 370 5.80 20.58 -14.26
N GLN A 371 4.78 20.05 -14.93
CA GLN A 371 3.56 19.59 -14.27
C GLN A 371 3.86 18.44 -13.31
N THR A 372 4.66 17.47 -13.75
CA THR A 372 5.12 16.35 -12.92
C THR A 372 5.78 16.85 -11.62
N PHE A 373 6.65 17.86 -11.71
CA PHE A 373 7.26 18.44 -10.51
C PHE A 373 6.25 19.12 -9.60
N ILE A 374 5.27 19.85 -10.16
CA ILE A 374 4.20 20.50 -9.39
C ILE A 374 3.35 19.45 -8.66
N ASP A 375 2.95 18.38 -9.34
CA ASP A 375 2.12 17.31 -8.79
C ASP A 375 2.83 16.57 -7.64
N HIS A 376 4.16 16.51 -7.66
CA HIS A 376 4.97 15.89 -6.62
C HIS A 376 5.41 16.84 -5.49
N ILE A 377 5.12 18.15 -5.54
CA ILE A 377 5.43 19.09 -4.44
C ILE A 377 4.92 18.58 -3.08
N PRO A 378 3.66 18.08 -2.93
CA PRO A 378 3.17 17.60 -1.65
C PRO A 378 4.00 16.44 -1.08
N SER A 379 4.47 15.54 -1.95
CA SER A 379 5.31 14.40 -1.56
C SER A 379 6.68 14.86 -1.09
N ILE A 380 7.30 15.81 -1.80
CA ILE A 380 8.59 16.39 -1.43
C ILE A 380 8.49 17.10 -0.08
N VAL A 381 7.44 17.90 0.13
CA VAL A 381 7.20 18.59 1.40
C VAL A 381 7.05 17.58 2.55
N LYS A 382 6.35 16.46 2.33
CA LYS A 382 6.21 15.38 3.32
C LYS A 382 7.55 14.76 3.70
N ILE A 383 8.40 14.47 2.71
CA ILE A 383 9.76 13.92 2.94
C ILE A 383 10.61 14.92 3.73
N GLN A 384 10.61 16.20 3.33
CA GLN A 384 11.37 17.24 4.03
C GLN A 384 10.89 17.42 5.47
N ALA A 385 9.57 17.41 5.71
CA ALA A 385 8.99 17.50 7.05
C ALA A 385 9.43 16.32 7.93
N TRP A 386 9.43 15.10 7.39
CA TRP A 386 9.90 13.91 8.09
C TRP A 386 11.38 14.02 8.49
N PHE A 387 12.24 14.48 7.58
CA PHE A 387 13.66 14.68 7.88
C PHE A 387 13.88 15.75 8.96
N ARG A 388 13.18 16.90 8.87
CA ARG A 388 13.22 17.94 9.91
C ARG A 388 12.78 17.39 11.29
N MET A 389 11.74 16.57 11.31
CA MET A 389 11.25 15.91 12.55
C MET A 389 12.29 14.95 13.12
N ILE A 390 12.90 14.09 12.30
CA ILE A 390 13.95 13.15 12.74
C ILE A 390 15.14 13.91 13.33
N GLN A 391 15.58 14.98 12.67
CA GLN A 391 16.69 15.79 13.14
C GLN A 391 16.37 16.45 14.49
N ALA A 392 15.19 17.04 14.63
CA ALA A 392 14.73 17.63 15.88
C ALA A 392 14.65 16.59 17.01
N ARG A 393 14.10 15.39 16.72
CA ARG A 393 14.00 14.29 17.68
C ARG A 393 15.37 13.80 18.14
N ARG A 394 16.34 13.64 17.22
CA ARG A 394 17.71 13.27 17.55
C ARG A 394 18.35 14.28 18.51
N ASN A 395 18.23 15.57 18.22
CA ASN A 395 18.78 16.63 19.08
C ASN A 395 18.14 16.62 20.47
N TYR A 396 16.82 16.46 20.54
CA TYR A 396 16.09 16.37 21.81
C TYR A 396 16.55 15.16 22.65
N LEU A 397 16.64 13.98 22.03
CA LEU A 397 17.08 12.76 22.72
C LEU A 397 18.52 12.86 23.19
N ALA A 398 19.42 13.43 22.39
CA ALA A 398 20.80 13.69 22.80
C ALA A 398 20.87 14.61 24.03
N ARG A 399 20.06 15.68 24.06
CA ARG A 399 19.99 16.60 25.21
C ARG A 399 19.38 15.94 26.44
N LEU A 400 18.33 15.13 26.27
CA LEU A 400 17.73 14.37 27.36
C LEU A 400 18.74 13.38 27.95
N GLN A 401 19.50 12.70 27.09
CA GLN A 401 20.54 11.77 27.52
C GLN A 401 21.64 12.50 28.30
N PHE A 402 22.12 13.65 27.81
CA PHE A 402 23.07 14.50 28.53
C PHE A 402 22.61 14.80 29.96
N PHE A 403 21.35 15.19 30.17
CA PHE A 403 20.82 15.45 31.50
C PHE A 403 20.69 14.21 32.37
N ARG A 404 20.40 13.05 31.77
CA ARG A 404 20.34 11.76 32.49
C ARG A 404 21.73 11.36 32.97
N ASP A 405 22.73 11.45 32.12
CA ASP A 405 24.11 11.08 32.42
C ASP A 405 24.69 11.99 33.51
N HIS A 406 24.37 13.29 33.48
CA HIS A 406 24.88 14.29 34.42
C HIS A 406 23.95 14.57 35.62
N LYS A 407 22.95 13.70 35.87
CA LYS A 407 21.93 13.91 36.91
C LYS A 407 22.56 14.19 38.28
N ASN A 408 23.59 13.44 38.64
CA ASN A 408 24.25 13.54 39.94
C ASN A 408 25.02 14.86 40.11
N GLU A 409 25.71 15.34 39.07
CA GLU A 409 26.39 16.64 39.12
C GLU A 409 25.39 17.79 39.20
N ILE A 410 24.28 17.70 38.45
CA ILE A 410 23.21 18.72 38.48
C ILE A 410 22.61 18.83 39.89
N VAL A 411 22.31 17.69 40.53
CA VAL A 411 21.79 17.69 41.92
C VAL A 411 22.80 18.29 42.89
N LYS A 412 24.10 18.00 42.73
CA LYS A 412 25.17 18.63 43.53
C LYS A 412 25.17 20.15 43.34
N ILE A 413 25.17 20.65 42.10
CA ILE A 413 25.13 22.10 41.80
C ILE A 413 23.87 22.74 42.39
N GLN A 414 22.69 22.13 42.19
CA GLN A 414 21.43 22.63 42.74
C GLN A 414 21.46 22.70 44.27
N SER A 415 22.03 21.69 44.93
CA SER A 415 22.17 21.68 46.40
C SER A 415 23.07 22.81 46.90
N LEU A 416 24.18 23.08 46.20
CA LEU A 416 25.10 24.19 46.53
C LEU A 416 24.42 25.55 46.34
N LEU A 417 23.67 25.73 45.25
CA LEU A 417 22.91 26.97 45.00
C LEU A 417 21.81 27.19 46.04
N ARG A 418 21.06 26.14 46.40
CA ARG A 418 20.05 26.21 47.48
C ARG A 418 20.70 26.59 48.81
N ALA A 419 21.82 25.97 49.16
CA ALA A 419 22.56 26.29 50.38
C ALA A 419 23.10 27.73 50.36
N SER A 420 23.62 28.20 49.22
CA SER A 420 24.05 29.61 49.07
C SER A 420 22.89 30.57 49.30
N LYS A 421 21.76 30.34 48.63
CA LYS A 421 20.57 31.18 48.77
C LYS A 421 20.03 31.21 50.21
N ALA A 422 19.99 30.06 50.88
CA ALA A 422 19.59 29.98 52.29
C ALA A 422 20.54 30.77 53.20
N ARG A 423 21.85 30.72 52.94
CA ARG A 423 22.84 31.54 53.68
C ARG A 423 22.67 33.03 53.42
N ASP A 424 22.41 33.43 52.18
CA ASP A 424 22.17 34.84 51.84
C ASP A 424 20.87 35.35 52.48
N ASP A 425 19.80 34.53 52.45
CA ASP A 425 18.54 34.84 53.15
C ASP A 425 18.78 34.99 54.67
N TYR A 426 19.57 34.10 55.30
CA TYR A 426 19.91 34.21 56.73
C TYR A 426 20.77 35.45 57.04
N LYS A 427 21.79 35.73 56.23
CA LYS A 427 22.60 36.95 56.36
C LYS A 427 21.76 38.22 56.25
N THR A 428 20.77 38.20 55.35
CA THR A 428 19.83 39.32 55.18
C THR A 428 18.95 39.47 56.42
N LEU A 429 18.49 38.38 57.03
CA LEU A 429 17.70 38.43 58.25
C LEU A 429 18.47 39.03 59.43
N VAL A 430 19.72 38.62 59.64
CA VAL A 430 20.52 39.04 60.80
C VAL A 430 21.20 40.39 60.58
N GLY A 431 21.58 40.72 59.35
CA GLY A 431 22.41 41.88 59.03
C GLY A 431 21.68 43.12 58.51
N SER A 432 20.37 43.05 58.24
CA SER A 432 19.61 44.21 57.76
C SER A 432 18.69 44.76 58.83
N GLU A 433 18.59 46.09 58.94
CA GLU A 433 17.67 46.74 59.90
C GLU A 433 16.20 46.47 59.59
N ASN A 434 15.85 46.22 58.32
CA ASN A 434 14.49 45.96 57.86
C ASN A 434 14.48 44.81 56.82
N PRO A 435 14.54 43.54 57.25
CA PRO A 435 14.57 42.41 56.33
C PRO A 435 13.25 42.25 55.55
N PRO A 436 13.28 41.84 54.27
CA PRO A 436 12.07 41.64 53.48
C PRO A 436 11.16 40.55 54.09
N LEU A 437 9.84 40.76 54.04
CA LEU A 437 8.85 39.84 54.62
C LEU A 437 8.98 38.39 54.08
N SER A 438 9.44 38.22 52.83
CA SER A 438 9.68 36.92 52.21
C SER A 438 10.84 36.15 52.85
N VAL A 439 11.83 36.86 53.39
CA VAL A 439 12.96 36.29 54.14
C VAL A 439 12.50 35.98 55.56
N ILE A 440 11.86 36.95 56.23
CA ILE A 440 11.33 36.77 57.60
C ILE A 440 10.44 35.53 57.66
N ARG A 441 9.45 35.40 56.76
CA ARG A 441 8.52 34.26 56.71
C ARG A 441 9.22 32.90 56.70
N LYS A 442 10.38 32.78 56.04
CA LYS A 442 11.13 31.52 55.98
C LYS A 442 11.75 31.14 57.34
N PHE A 443 12.05 32.12 58.18
CA PHE A 443 12.71 31.92 59.47
C PHE A 443 11.83 32.31 60.67
N VAL A 444 10.55 32.63 60.49
CA VAL A 444 9.59 32.96 61.57
C VAL A 444 9.61 31.90 62.68
N HIS A 445 9.69 30.62 62.30
CA HIS A 445 9.75 29.50 63.24
C HIS A 445 11.02 29.45 64.12
N LEU A 446 12.08 30.16 63.73
CA LEU A 446 13.31 30.32 64.52
C LEU A 446 13.29 31.60 65.35
N LEU A 447 12.25 32.42 65.20
CA LEU A 447 12.02 33.67 65.93
C LEU A 447 10.91 33.49 66.99
N ASP A 448 10.71 32.27 67.49
CA ASP A 448 9.70 32.02 68.53
C ASP A 448 10.01 32.78 69.82
N GLN A 449 8.93 33.21 70.49
CA GLN A 449 8.92 34.13 71.65
C GLN A 449 9.94 33.73 72.71
N SER A 450 10.86 34.63 73.03
CA SER A 450 11.80 34.41 74.12
C SER A 450 11.07 34.56 75.47
N ASP A 451 11.58 33.93 76.54
CA ASP A 451 11.08 34.17 77.90
C ASP A 451 11.11 35.67 78.28
N LEU A 452 11.95 36.46 77.59
CA LEU A 452 12.01 37.91 77.70
C LEU A 452 10.72 38.56 77.18
N ASP A 453 10.20 38.12 76.03
CA ASP A 453 8.95 38.64 75.44
C ASP A 453 7.74 38.31 76.35
N PHE A 454 7.75 37.13 76.98
CA PHE A 454 6.75 36.75 77.98
C PHE A 454 6.81 37.63 79.24
N GLN A 455 8.01 37.98 79.71
CA GLN A 455 8.18 38.90 80.83
C GLN A 455 7.70 40.31 80.48
N GLU A 456 7.99 40.80 79.28
CA GLU A 456 7.51 42.09 78.81
C GLU A 456 5.98 42.12 78.69
N GLU A 457 5.35 41.06 78.17
CA GLU A 457 3.87 40.96 78.14
C GLU A 457 3.25 40.93 79.55
N LEU A 458 3.87 40.21 80.50
CA LEU A 458 3.44 40.21 81.90
C LEU A 458 3.52 41.61 82.53
N GLU A 459 4.57 42.36 82.23
CA GLU A 459 4.74 43.73 82.72
C GLU A 459 3.71 44.69 82.11
N VAL A 460 3.42 44.56 80.80
CA VAL A 460 2.35 45.31 80.14
C VAL A 460 0.99 44.98 80.74
N ALA A 461 0.71 43.70 81.04
CA ALA A 461 -0.52 43.29 81.70
C ALA A 461 -0.64 43.88 83.12
N ARG A 462 0.47 43.90 83.88
CA ARG A 462 0.53 44.52 85.21
C ARG A 462 0.20 46.02 85.16
N ILE A 463 0.83 46.75 84.25
CA ILE A 463 0.60 48.19 84.08
C ILE A 463 -0.84 48.45 83.62
N ARG A 464 -1.39 47.65 82.70
CA ARG A 464 -2.81 47.75 82.33
C ARG A 464 -3.74 47.53 83.53
N GLY A 465 -3.43 46.57 84.39
CA GLY A 465 -4.15 46.35 85.64
C GLY A 465 -4.13 47.58 86.56
N GLU A 466 -2.96 48.18 86.76
CA GLU A 466 -2.81 49.42 87.53
C GLU A 466 -3.62 50.57 86.93
N VAL A 467 -3.57 50.76 85.61
CA VAL A 467 -4.36 51.78 84.90
C VAL A 467 -5.85 51.57 85.14
N VAL A 468 -6.36 50.35 85.00
CA VAL A 468 -7.79 50.03 85.22
C VAL A 468 -8.19 50.31 86.67
N THR A 469 -7.36 49.95 87.65
CA THR A 469 -7.66 50.26 89.06
C THR A 469 -7.69 51.75 89.35
N LYS A 470 -6.77 52.53 88.78
CA LYS A 470 -6.78 54.00 88.90
C LYS A 470 -8.01 54.63 88.23
N ILE A 471 -8.43 54.13 87.07
CA ILE A 471 -9.66 54.58 86.40
C ILE A 471 -10.87 54.31 87.30
N ARG A 472 -10.97 53.12 87.88
CA ARG A 472 -12.08 52.77 88.76
C ARG A 472 -12.11 53.62 90.03
N GLY A 473 -10.94 53.91 90.61
CA GLY A 473 -10.80 54.84 91.74
C GLY A 473 -11.26 56.25 91.38
N ASN A 474 -10.83 56.78 90.23
CA ASN A 474 -11.26 58.09 89.74
C ASN A 474 -12.77 58.14 89.50
N GLN A 475 -13.37 57.10 88.92
CA GLN A 475 -14.83 57.03 88.73
C GLN A 475 -15.60 57.02 90.06
N GLN A 476 -15.05 56.41 91.10
CA GLN A 476 -15.67 56.44 92.43
C GLN A 476 -15.58 57.83 93.05
N LEU A 477 -14.42 58.49 92.96
CA LEU A 477 -14.25 59.88 93.39
C LEU A 477 -15.20 60.83 92.64
N GLU A 478 -15.42 60.61 91.35
CA GLU A 478 -16.38 61.37 90.53
C GLU A 478 -17.83 61.15 90.99
N LYS A 479 -18.20 59.93 91.39
CA LYS A 479 -19.51 59.67 92.01
C LYS A 479 -19.65 60.36 93.37
N ASP A 480 -18.62 60.33 94.20
CA ASP A 480 -18.62 60.98 95.51
C ASP A 480 -18.73 62.51 95.36
N LEU A 481 -18.05 63.09 94.36
CA LEU A 481 -18.18 64.50 93.96
C LEU A 481 -19.62 64.85 93.55
N ASN A 482 -20.23 64.06 92.68
CA ASN A 482 -21.63 64.25 92.28
C ASN A 482 -22.60 64.19 93.49
N LEU A 483 -22.34 63.30 94.45
CA LEU A 483 -23.13 63.18 95.68
C LEU A 483 -22.93 64.41 96.58
N MET A 484 -21.71 64.96 96.60
CA MET A 484 -21.39 66.21 97.28
C MET A 484 -22.10 67.40 96.63
N ASP A 485 -22.15 67.47 95.29
CA ASP A 485 -22.90 68.49 94.54
C ASP A 485 -24.41 68.42 94.83
N ILE A 486 -24.98 67.21 94.94
CA ILE A 486 -26.38 67.04 95.39
C ILE A 486 -26.58 67.57 96.81
N LYS A 487 -25.65 67.30 97.73
CA LYS A 487 -25.71 67.83 99.10
C LYS A 487 -25.55 69.35 99.15
N ILE A 488 -24.67 69.94 98.36
CA ILE A 488 -24.52 71.40 98.22
C ILE A 488 -25.81 71.98 97.65
N GLY A 489 -26.40 71.36 96.62
CA GLY A 489 -27.69 71.74 96.06
C GLY A 489 -28.82 71.71 97.10
N LEU A 490 -28.85 70.69 97.97
CA LEU A 490 -29.80 70.61 99.09
C LEU A 490 -29.54 71.67 100.17
N LEU A 491 -28.28 71.99 100.47
CA LEU A 491 -27.90 73.06 101.40
C LEU A 491 -28.24 74.46 100.87
N VAL A 492 -28.01 74.71 99.57
CA VAL A 492 -28.44 75.95 98.89
C VAL A 492 -29.96 76.04 98.89
N LYS A 493 -30.67 74.94 98.65
CA LYS A 493 -32.14 74.91 98.71
C LYS A 493 -32.67 75.17 100.11
N ASN A 494 -32.02 74.63 101.16
CA ASN A 494 -32.29 74.93 102.57
C ASN A 494 -31.98 76.38 102.95
N ARG A 495 -30.91 76.98 102.38
CA ARG A 495 -30.61 78.41 102.56
C ARG A 495 -31.65 79.30 101.90
N ILE A 496 -32.13 78.97 100.70
CA ILE A 496 -33.23 79.69 100.03
C ILE A 496 -34.53 79.58 100.84
N THR A 497 -34.78 78.44 101.51
CA THR A 497 -35.97 78.28 102.38
C THR A 497 -35.83 79.04 103.70
N LEU A 498 -34.63 79.18 104.25
CA LEU A 498 -34.35 80.00 105.44
C LEU A 498 -34.37 81.51 105.13
N GLU A 499 -33.88 81.94 103.96
CA GLU A 499 -33.99 83.33 103.49
C GLU A 499 -35.47 83.71 103.21
N ALA A 500 -36.35 82.74 102.88
CA ALA A 500 -37.79 82.95 102.77
C ALA A 500 -38.56 82.90 104.12
N GLN A 501 -37.91 82.55 105.23
CA GLN A 501 -38.49 82.53 106.58
C GLN A 501 -37.94 83.64 107.50
N CYS A 502 -37.03 84.47 107.01
CA CYS A 502 -36.54 85.67 107.69
C CYS A 502 -36.50 86.87 106.71
N SER A 503 -37.67 87.21 106.15
CA SER A 503 -38.07 88.55 105.70
C SER A 503 -39.59 88.61 105.55
#